data_AF-A0A1B6M6C6-F1
#
_entry.id   AF-A0A1B6M6C6-F1
#
_cell.length_a   1.000
_cell.length_b   1.000
_cell.length_c   1.000
_cell.angle_alpha   90.00
_cell.angle_beta   90.00
_cell.angle_gamma   90.00
#
_symmetry.space_group_name_H-M   'P 1'
#
loop_
_entity.id
_entity.type
_entity.pdbx_description
1 polymer ?
#
loop_
_entity_poly.entity_id
_entity_poly.type
_entity_poly.pdbx_seq_one_letter_code
_entity_poly.pdbx_strand_id
1 'polypeptide(L)'
;MLTGAKIVRVSETKEGFLDLVDLENQLQFQRTVEGNDRTLIGCFSAASNITGILADDIATTLLLHQYGALAFWDYATAAPYVQLDMNPLLPGANEKAVCKDAIFFSGHKFVGGVQTPGVLVAKKSLFVNSVPQGCGGGTVFFVTATGHRYLKDTEMREEGGTAAIVESIRAGLAMQLKMTVGVA
;
A
#
# COMPACT_ATOMS: atom_id res chain seq x y z
N MET A 1 -15.08 -5.39 -16.02
CA MET A 1 -14.25 -4.54 -16.89
C MET A 1 -12.81 -5.03 -16.72
N LEU A 2 -12.29 -5.83 -17.67
CA LEU A 2 -10.92 -6.34 -17.58
C LEU A 2 -10.00 -5.21 -18.04
N THR A 3 -9.19 -4.68 -17.12
CA THR A 3 -8.36 -3.48 -17.29
C THR A 3 -7.20 -3.65 -18.29
N GLY A 4 -7.06 -4.82 -18.94
CA GLY A 4 -5.92 -5.12 -19.82
C GLY A 4 -4.57 -5.15 -19.11
N ALA A 5 -4.55 -5.22 -17.77
CA ALA A 5 -3.33 -5.18 -16.99
C ALA A 5 -2.45 -6.42 -17.24
N LYS A 6 -1.14 -6.18 -17.40
CA LYS A 6 -0.13 -7.21 -17.55
C LYS A 6 0.58 -7.43 -16.22
N ILE A 7 0.65 -8.67 -15.77
CA ILE A 7 1.41 -9.06 -14.57
C ILE A 7 2.82 -9.46 -15.01
N VAL A 8 3.82 -8.83 -14.40
CA VAL A 8 5.23 -9.18 -14.56
C VAL A 8 5.73 -9.68 -13.22
N ARG A 9 6.37 -10.86 -13.22
CA ARG A 9 6.98 -11.42 -12.01
C ARG A 9 8.45 -11.01 -11.98
N VAL A 10 8.90 -10.59 -10.81
CA VAL A 10 10.31 -10.30 -10.52
C VAL A 10 10.87 -11.50 -9.77
N SER A 11 12.08 -11.87 -10.12
CA SER A 11 12.78 -13.03 -9.58
C SER A 11 13.29 -12.76 -8.16
N GLU A 12 13.63 -13.84 -7.47
CA GLU A 12 14.33 -13.81 -6.19
C GLU A 12 15.80 -14.19 -6.41
N THR A 13 16.70 -13.64 -5.59
CA THR A 13 18.09 -14.07 -5.54
C THR A 13 18.19 -15.48 -4.96
N LYS A 14 19.37 -16.11 -5.03
CA LYS A 14 19.59 -17.45 -4.47
C LYS A 14 19.39 -17.50 -2.94
N GLU A 15 19.53 -16.35 -2.30
CA GLU A 15 19.37 -16.14 -0.87
C GLU A 15 17.92 -15.81 -0.49
N GLY A 16 17.01 -15.70 -1.46
CA GLY A 16 15.58 -15.44 -1.24
C GLY A 16 15.20 -13.97 -1.08
N PHE A 17 16.07 -13.04 -1.47
CA PHE A 17 15.75 -11.61 -1.54
C PHE A 17 15.10 -11.25 -2.87
N LEU A 18 14.37 -10.14 -2.92
CA LEU A 18 13.92 -9.56 -4.19
C LEU A 18 15.14 -9.21 -5.06
N ASP A 19 15.18 -9.72 -6.29
CA ASP A 19 16.27 -9.41 -7.22
C ASP A 19 16.06 -8.02 -7.84
N LEU A 20 16.78 -7.02 -7.31
CA LEU A 20 16.72 -5.64 -7.79
C LEU A 20 17.27 -5.48 -9.22
N VAL A 21 18.17 -6.36 -9.65
CA VAL A 21 18.71 -6.34 -11.02
C VAL A 21 17.64 -6.83 -11.99
N ASP A 22 16.94 -7.92 -11.67
CA ASP A 22 15.79 -8.35 -12.47
C ASP A 22 14.67 -7.29 -12.45
N LEU A 23 14.37 -6.69 -11.29
CA LEU A 23 13.40 -5.59 -11.21
C LEU A 23 13.74 -4.44 -12.16
N GLU A 24 14.99 -3.96 -12.14
CA GLU A 24 15.46 -2.88 -13.02
C GLU A 24 15.31 -3.26 -14.50
N ASN A 25 15.73 -4.47 -14.87
CA ASN A 25 15.58 -4.98 -16.24
C ASN A 25 14.12 -5.01 -16.69
N GLN A 26 13.21 -5.48 -15.84
CA GLN A 26 11.78 -5.52 -16.15
C GLN A 26 11.21 -4.09 -16.29
N LEU A 27 11.56 -3.18 -15.38
CA LEU A 27 11.12 -1.78 -15.42
C LEU A 27 11.60 -1.09 -16.70
N GLN A 28 12.88 -1.24 -17.04
CA GLN A 28 13.47 -0.68 -18.24
C GLN A 28 12.80 -1.23 -19.50
N PHE A 29 12.60 -2.54 -19.57
CA PHE A 29 11.94 -3.18 -20.70
C PHE A 29 10.49 -2.69 -20.86
N GLN A 30 9.68 -2.72 -19.79
CA GLN A 30 8.30 -2.24 -19.90
C GLN A 30 8.24 -0.75 -20.25
N ARG A 31 9.12 0.08 -19.68
CA ARG A 31 9.14 1.51 -19.97
C ARG A 31 9.59 1.82 -21.41
N THR A 32 10.45 0.99 -21.99
CA THR A 32 10.87 1.09 -23.39
C THR A 32 9.77 0.65 -24.35
N VAL A 33 9.03 -0.42 -24.02
CA VAL A 33 7.96 -0.97 -24.87
C VAL A 33 6.68 -0.14 -24.81
N GLU A 34 6.27 0.27 -23.61
CA GLU A 34 4.97 0.91 -23.36
C GLU A 34 5.07 2.44 -23.23
N GLY A 35 6.29 2.98 -23.18
CA GLY A 35 6.51 4.41 -22.97
C GLY A 35 5.94 4.93 -21.65
N ASN A 36 5.55 6.21 -21.66
CA ASN A 36 4.91 6.86 -20.50
C ASN A 36 3.38 6.71 -20.48
N ASP A 37 2.80 6.00 -21.46
CA ASP A 37 1.34 5.88 -21.60
C ASP A 37 0.74 4.87 -20.62
N ARG A 38 1.56 3.97 -20.06
CA ARG A 38 1.13 3.02 -19.03
C ARG A 38 1.67 3.35 -17.64
N THR A 39 0.75 3.27 -16.68
CA THR A 39 1.09 3.28 -15.25
C THR A 39 1.73 1.95 -14.88
N LEU A 40 2.94 2.03 -14.33
CA LEU A 40 3.62 0.87 -13.73
C LEU A 40 3.36 0.89 -12.22
N ILE A 41 3.08 -0.28 -11.65
CA ILE A 41 2.86 -0.44 -10.20
C ILE A 41 3.75 -1.59 -9.74
N GLY A 42 4.70 -1.30 -8.87
CA GLY A 42 5.42 -2.29 -8.09
C GLY A 42 4.62 -2.64 -6.84
N CYS A 43 4.33 -3.92 -6.65
CA CYS A 43 3.62 -4.42 -5.47
C CYS A 43 4.44 -5.55 -4.84
N PHE A 44 5.00 -5.31 -3.66
CA PHE A 44 5.93 -6.22 -3.00
C PHE A 44 5.59 -6.40 -1.52
N SER A 45 5.93 -7.55 -0.96
CA SER A 45 5.81 -7.78 0.48
C SER A 45 7.02 -7.19 1.21
N ALA A 46 6.79 -6.45 2.29
CA ALA A 46 7.85 -5.91 3.13
C ALA A 46 8.58 -7.01 3.93
N ALA A 47 7.92 -8.14 4.17
CA ALA A 47 8.54 -9.35 4.71
C ALA A 47 7.90 -10.61 4.11
N SER A 48 8.72 -11.63 3.83
CA SER A 48 8.22 -12.95 3.48
C SER A 48 7.46 -13.59 4.64
N ASN A 49 6.25 -14.10 4.40
CA ASN A 49 5.47 -14.85 5.38
C ASN A 49 5.99 -16.27 5.63
N ILE A 50 6.97 -16.73 4.84
CA ILE A 50 7.58 -18.06 4.98
C ILE A 50 8.93 -17.94 5.67
N THR A 51 9.82 -17.08 5.14
CA THR A 51 11.21 -16.99 5.61
C THR A 51 11.43 -15.87 6.62
N GLY A 52 10.51 -14.90 6.73
CA GLY A 52 10.69 -13.71 7.55
C GLY A 52 11.71 -12.71 7.00
N ILE A 53 12.29 -12.97 5.82
CA ILE A 53 13.24 -12.06 5.16
C ILE A 53 12.55 -10.73 4.89
N LEU A 54 13.18 -9.64 5.33
CA LEU A 54 12.77 -8.26 5.05
C LEU A 54 13.24 -7.86 3.66
N ALA A 55 12.34 -7.24 2.89
CA ALA A 55 12.70 -6.58 1.65
C ALA A 55 13.39 -5.24 1.95
N ASP A 56 14.33 -4.85 1.09
CA ASP A 56 14.87 -3.48 1.09
C ASP A 56 13.85 -2.55 0.45
N ASP A 57 12.92 -2.05 1.28
CA ASP A 57 11.81 -1.23 0.86
C ASP A 57 12.23 0.15 0.37
N ILE A 58 13.33 0.69 0.90
CA ILE A 58 13.91 1.97 0.49
C ILE A 58 14.53 1.85 -0.90
N ALA A 59 15.44 0.89 -1.13
CA ALA A 59 16.10 0.72 -2.42
C ALA A 59 15.09 0.34 -3.51
N THR A 60 14.15 -0.55 -3.20
CA THR A 60 13.10 -0.95 -4.14
C THR A 60 12.19 0.23 -4.51
N THR A 61 11.76 1.04 -3.53
CA THR A 61 10.92 2.22 -3.80
C THR A 61 11.67 3.26 -4.65
N LEU A 62 12.94 3.51 -4.33
CA LEU A 62 13.79 4.42 -5.11
C LEU A 62 13.86 3.97 -6.57
N LEU A 63 14.13 2.69 -6.81
CA LEU A 63 14.23 2.12 -8.14
C LEU A 63 12.90 2.21 -8.89
N LEU A 64 11.78 1.87 -8.27
CA LEU A 64 10.45 2.02 -8.88
C LEU A 64 10.20 3.47 -9.34
N HIS A 65 10.51 4.44 -8.47
CA HIS A 65 10.30 5.85 -8.75
C HIS A 65 11.22 6.41 -9.85
N GLN A 66 12.45 5.91 -9.96
CA GLN A 66 13.35 6.28 -11.07
C GLN A 66 12.75 5.95 -12.44
N TYR A 67 11.92 4.92 -12.52
CA TYR A 67 11.19 4.53 -13.73
C TYR A 67 9.76 5.07 -13.78
N GLY A 68 9.36 5.96 -12.87
CA GLY A 68 8.00 6.53 -12.79
C GLY A 68 6.92 5.50 -12.46
N ALA A 69 7.27 4.40 -11.79
CA ALA A 69 6.33 3.42 -11.27
C ALA A 69 5.84 3.86 -9.88
N LEU A 70 4.67 3.36 -9.47
CA LEU A 70 4.16 3.50 -8.11
C LEU A 70 4.68 2.37 -7.21
N ALA A 71 4.92 2.66 -5.92
CA ALA A 71 5.45 1.71 -4.93
C ALA A 71 4.42 1.32 -3.86
N PHE A 72 3.86 0.11 -4.00
CA PHE A 72 2.84 -0.45 -3.12
C PHE A 72 3.44 -1.58 -2.29
N TRP A 73 3.20 -1.55 -0.97
CA TRP A 73 3.83 -2.48 -0.04
C TRP A 73 2.82 -3.25 0.82
N ASP A 74 2.91 -4.57 0.77
CA ASP A 74 2.22 -5.48 1.68
C ASP A 74 3.03 -5.65 2.97
N TYR A 75 2.54 -5.03 4.03
CA TYR A 75 3.09 -5.12 5.37
C TYR A 75 2.38 -6.14 6.25
N ALA A 76 1.50 -7.00 5.72
CA ALA A 76 0.74 -7.94 6.54
C ALA A 76 1.65 -8.76 7.47
N THR A 77 2.77 -9.29 6.98
CA THR A 77 3.73 -10.02 7.82
C THR A 77 4.61 -9.10 8.65
N ALA A 78 5.08 -7.98 8.08
CA ALA A 78 6.10 -7.12 8.69
C ALA A 78 5.52 -6.19 9.77
N ALA A 79 4.31 -5.68 9.59
CA ALA A 79 3.70 -4.63 10.42
C ALA A 79 3.72 -4.88 11.93
N PRO A 80 3.54 -6.12 12.44
CA PRO A 80 3.66 -6.38 13.88
C PRO A 80 5.07 -6.18 14.43
N TYR A 81 6.10 -6.34 13.59
CA TYR A 81 7.50 -6.48 14.03
C TYR A 81 8.40 -5.30 13.68
N VAL A 82 8.09 -4.54 12.61
CA VAL A 82 8.95 -3.44 12.14
C VAL A 82 8.30 -2.08 12.28
N GLN A 83 9.10 -1.01 12.24
CA GLN A 83 8.59 0.34 12.11
C GLN A 83 7.88 0.51 10.75
N LEU A 84 6.66 1.04 10.80
CA LEU A 84 5.90 1.39 9.60
C LEU A 84 6.23 2.84 9.25
N ASP A 85 6.99 3.04 8.17
CA ASP A 85 7.31 4.38 7.68
C ASP A 85 6.85 4.58 6.23
N MET A 86 5.89 5.49 6.08
CA MET A 86 5.29 5.86 4.80
C MET A 86 6.11 6.94 4.06
N ASN A 87 6.97 7.66 4.77
CA ASN A 87 7.78 8.76 4.27
C ASN A 87 9.20 8.71 4.84
N PRO A 88 9.97 7.63 4.59
CA PRO A 88 11.34 7.55 5.07
C PRO A 88 12.20 8.67 4.46
N LEU A 89 13.21 9.11 5.19
CA LEU A 89 14.18 10.09 4.72
C LEU A 89 15.45 9.38 4.28
N LEU A 90 15.86 9.59 3.03
CA LEU A 90 17.15 9.13 2.51
C LEU A 90 18.05 10.35 2.27
N PRO A 91 19.10 10.56 3.09
CA PRO A 91 20.01 11.69 2.92
C PRO A 91 20.62 11.74 1.52
N GLY A 92 20.58 12.91 0.88
CA GLY A 92 21.12 13.11 -0.47
C GLY A 92 20.17 12.72 -1.62
N ALA A 93 18.99 12.17 -1.32
CA ALA A 93 17.93 11.97 -2.31
C ALA A 93 16.84 13.05 -2.17
N ASN A 94 16.03 13.20 -3.22
CA ASN A 94 14.80 13.99 -3.13
C ASN A 94 13.89 13.41 -2.03
N GLU A 95 13.26 14.27 -1.21
CA GLU A 95 12.40 13.89 -0.09
C GLU A 95 11.29 12.89 -0.47
N LYS A 96 10.85 12.88 -1.73
CA LYS A 96 9.81 11.96 -2.20
C LYS A 96 10.34 10.69 -2.87
N ALA A 97 11.65 10.59 -3.07
CA ALA A 97 12.25 9.52 -3.87
C ALA A 97 12.02 8.13 -3.25
N VAL A 98 11.89 8.04 -1.93
CA VAL A 98 11.70 6.79 -1.18
C VAL A 98 10.37 6.74 -0.42
N CYS A 99 9.50 7.74 -0.64
CA CYS A 99 8.17 7.78 -0.04
C CYS A 99 7.27 6.73 -0.68
N LYS A 100 6.75 5.78 0.08
CA LYS A 100 5.83 4.76 -0.44
C LYS A 100 4.53 5.41 -0.92
N ASP A 101 3.94 4.87 -1.97
CA ASP A 101 2.65 5.33 -2.51
C ASP A 101 1.48 4.75 -1.74
N ALA A 102 1.58 3.47 -1.36
CA ALA A 102 0.64 2.78 -0.49
C ALA A 102 1.35 1.74 0.39
N ILE A 103 0.92 1.63 1.64
CA ILE A 103 1.20 0.49 2.51
C ILE A 103 -0.12 -0.09 2.99
N PHE A 104 -0.20 -1.42 3.11
CA PHE A 104 -1.38 -2.06 3.67
C PHE A 104 -1.01 -3.24 4.56
N PHE A 105 -1.81 -3.48 5.58
CA PHE A 105 -1.58 -4.55 6.54
C PHE A 105 -2.88 -5.03 7.19
N SER A 106 -2.81 -6.21 7.82
CA SER A 106 -3.94 -6.82 8.50
C SER A 106 -3.76 -6.72 10.01
N GLY A 107 -4.67 -6.04 10.71
CA GLY A 107 -4.57 -5.89 12.17
C GLY A 107 -4.63 -7.23 12.92
N HIS A 108 -5.28 -8.27 12.35
CA HIS A 108 -5.39 -9.59 12.98
C HIS A 108 -4.06 -10.35 13.08
N LYS A 109 -2.99 -9.84 12.47
CA LYS A 109 -1.64 -10.36 12.63
C LYS A 109 -0.89 -9.75 13.81
N PHE A 110 -1.46 -8.75 14.48
CA PHE A 110 -0.90 -8.13 15.68
C PHE A 110 -1.32 -8.91 16.94
N VAL A 111 -0.49 -8.86 17.97
CA VAL A 111 -0.84 -9.39 19.30
C VAL A 111 -2.07 -8.64 19.82
N GLY A 112 -3.15 -9.39 20.11
CA GLY A 112 -4.43 -8.82 20.53
C GLY A 112 -5.30 -8.27 19.39
N GLY A 113 -4.88 -8.39 18.13
CA GLY A 113 -5.57 -7.84 16.97
C GLY A 113 -6.69 -8.70 16.38
N VAL A 114 -7.12 -9.79 17.04
CA VAL A 114 -8.18 -10.67 16.48
C VAL A 114 -9.47 -9.88 16.23
N GLN A 115 -10.12 -10.07 15.08
CA GLN A 115 -11.28 -9.31 14.57
C GLN A 115 -11.07 -7.80 14.36
N THR A 116 -9.85 -7.35 14.07
CA THR A 116 -9.63 -5.97 13.57
C THR A 116 -9.75 -5.91 12.05
N PRO A 117 -10.05 -4.73 11.46
CA PRO A 117 -10.02 -4.55 10.02
C PRO A 117 -8.60 -4.65 9.44
N GLY A 118 -8.54 -4.69 8.11
CA GLY A 118 -7.33 -4.32 7.37
C GLY A 118 -7.16 -2.81 7.34
N VAL A 119 -5.92 -2.34 7.24
CA VAL A 119 -5.59 -0.91 7.17
C VAL A 119 -4.86 -0.66 5.86
N LEU A 120 -5.32 0.34 5.10
CA LEU A 120 -4.64 0.89 3.94
C LEU A 120 -4.22 2.33 4.25
N VAL A 121 -2.93 2.61 4.11
CA VAL A 121 -2.39 3.97 4.16
C VAL A 121 -1.85 4.30 2.78
N ALA A 122 -2.44 5.28 2.12
CA ALA A 122 -2.10 5.62 0.74
C ALA A 122 -2.02 7.14 0.55
N LYS A 123 -1.21 7.60 -0.41
CA LYS A 123 -1.13 9.03 -0.72
C LYS A 123 -2.47 9.52 -1.29
N LYS A 124 -2.91 10.69 -0.82
CA LYS A 124 -4.15 11.34 -1.31
C LYS A 124 -4.17 11.53 -2.83
N SER A 125 -3.00 11.72 -3.45
CA SER A 125 -2.84 11.85 -4.90
C SER A 125 -3.25 10.61 -5.71
N LEU A 126 -3.37 9.44 -5.08
CA LEU A 126 -3.85 8.22 -5.75
C LEU A 126 -5.37 8.16 -5.88
N PHE A 127 -6.10 8.92 -5.05
CA PHE A 127 -7.55 8.87 -4.98
C PHE A 127 -8.23 9.87 -5.93
N VAL A 128 -7.84 9.79 -7.21
CA VAL A 128 -8.33 10.68 -8.28
C VAL A 128 -9.71 10.30 -8.80
N ASN A 129 -10.17 9.08 -8.54
CA ASN A 129 -11.47 8.61 -9.00
C ASN A 129 -12.61 9.36 -8.29
N SER A 130 -13.63 9.72 -9.06
CA SER A 130 -14.83 10.40 -8.54
C SER A 130 -15.84 9.43 -7.91
N VAL A 131 -15.73 8.13 -8.19
CA VAL A 131 -16.63 7.07 -7.73
C VAL A 131 -15.83 6.07 -6.88
N PRO A 132 -16.26 5.78 -5.65
CA PRO A 132 -15.57 4.82 -4.78
C PRO A 132 -15.75 3.37 -5.21
N GLN A 133 -14.85 2.50 -4.72
CA GLN A 133 -14.96 1.05 -4.95
C GLN A 133 -16.12 0.40 -4.18
N GLY A 134 -16.55 0.99 -3.05
CA GLY A 134 -17.68 0.53 -2.24
C GLY A 134 -18.79 1.58 -2.15
N CYS A 135 -19.80 1.50 -3.01
CA CYS A 135 -20.98 2.37 -2.90
C CYS A 135 -21.94 1.82 -1.82
N GLY A 136 -22.18 2.58 -0.75
CA GLY A 136 -23.06 2.19 0.36
C GLY A 136 -23.54 3.39 1.17
N GLY A 137 -24.42 3.17 2.15
CA GLY A 137 -24.80 4.23 3.09
C GLY A 137 -23.57 4.80 3.81
N GLY A 138 -23.46 6.13 3.91
CA GLY A 138 -22.30 6.80 4.53
C GLY A 138 -21.26 7.35 3.54
N THR A 139 -21.21 6.91 2.27
CA THR A 139 -20.26 7.47 1.27
C THR A 139 -20.86 8.59 0.43
N VAL A 140 -22.18 8.77 0.52
CA VAL A 140 -22.95 9.69 -0.31
C VAL A 140 -23.34 10.93 0.50
N PHE A 141 -22.82 12.08 0.09
CA PHE A 141 -23.13 13.40 0.64
C PHE A 141 -24.54 13.87 0.26
N PHE A 142 -25.01 13.55 -0.95
CA PHE A 142 -26.34 13.98 -1.42
C PHE A 142 -26.89 13.04 -2.50
N VAL A 143 -28.16 12.65 -2.43
CA VAL A 143 -28.83 11.80 -3.43
C VAL A 143 -30.02 12.55 -4.01
N THR A 144 -30.18 12.51 -5.34
CA THR A 144 -31.40 12.89 -6.05
C THR A 144 -31.90 11.71 -6.88
N ALA A 145 -33.12 11.80 -7.41
CA ALA A 145 -33.67 10.80 -8.33
C ALA A 145 -32.83 10.57 -9.61
N THR A 146 -31.91 11.50 -9.92
CA THR A 146 -31.09 11.49 -11.14
C THR A 146 -29.59 11.51 -10.88
N GLY A 147 -29.12 11.46 -9.62
CA GLY A 147 -27.69 11.52 -9.34
C GLY A 147 -27.32 11.41 -7.86
N HIS A 148 -26.02 11.32 -7.61
CA HIS A 148 -25.43 11.22 -6.29
C HIS A 148 -24.14 12.05 -6.22
N ARG A 149 -23.91 12.75 -5.11
CA ARG A 149 -22.65 13.39 -4.75
C ARG A 149 -22.01 12.59 -3.63
N TYR A 150 -20.78 12.14 -3.81
CA TYR A 150 -20.01 11.47 -2.77
C TYR A 150 -19.36 12.48 -1.81
N LEU A 151 -19.00 12.02 -0.61
CA LEU A 151 -18.22 12.81 0.33
C LEU A 151 -16.86 13.19 -0.27
N LYS A 152 -16.39 14.40 0.06
CA LYS A 152 -15.06 14.89 -0.36
C LYS A 152 -13.93 14.25 0.43
N ASP A 153 -14.23 13.77 1.64
CA ASP A 153 -13.24 13.09 2.48
C ASP A 153 -13.00 11.69 1.94
N THR A 154 -11.73 11.37 1.66
CA THR A 154 -11.37 10.19 0.87
C THR A 154 -11.66 8.92 1.66
N GLU A 155 -11.36 8.94 2.95
CA GLU A 155 -11.59 7.86 3.91
C GLU A 155 -13.09 7.52 3.96
N MET A 156 -13.94 8.53 4.22
CA MET A 156 -15.39 8.33 4.27
C MET A 156 -16.01 7.95 2.92
N ARG A 157 -15.34 8.26 1.81
CA ARG A 157 -15.80 7.90 0.46
C ARG A 157 -15.47 6.44 0.11
N GLU A 158 -14.34 5.91 0.55
CA GLU A 158 -13.94 4.52 0.25
C GLU A 158 -14.45 3.52 1.31
N GLU A 159 -14.90 3.96 2.48
CA GLU A 159 -15.47 3.13 3.55
C GLU A 159 -17.02 3.08 3.52
N GLY A 160 -17.60 2.62 2.41
CA GLY A 160 -19.05 2.46 2.26
C GLY A 160 -19.69 1.46 3.21
N GLY A 161 -20.78 1.87 3.86
CA GLY A 161 -21.59 1.03 4.74
C GLY A 161 -21.39 1.37 6.22
N THR A 162 -21.88 0.48 7.09
CA THR A 162 -21.68 0.61 8.53
C THR A 162 -20.20 0.42 8.85
N ALA A 163 -19.55 1.47 9.38
CA ALA A 163 -18.16 1.40 9.80
C ALA A 163 -17.95 0.31 10.87
N ALA A 164 -16.80 -0.35 10.82
CA ALA A 164 -16.40 -1.38 11.78
C ALA A 164 -15.87 -0.71 13.08
N ILE A 165 -16.75 -0.02 13.80
CA ILE A 165 -16.38 0.88 14.91
C ILE A 165 -15.62 0.13 16.01
N VAL A 166 -16.16 -0.99 16.49
CA VAL A 166 -15.56 -1.76 17.60
C VAL A 166 -14.26 -2.41 17.16
N GLU A 167 -14.23 -2.92 15.94
CA GLU A 167 -13.07 -3.53 15.31
C GLU A 167 -11.95 -2.50 15.10
N SER A 168 -12.30 -1.25 14.75
CA SER A 168 -11.35 -0.15 14.58
C SER A 168 -10.76 0.33 15.90
N ILE A 169 -11.58 0.42 16.97
CA ILE A 169 -11.08 0.70 18.32
C ILE A 169 -10.07 -0.38 18.73
N ARG A 170 -10.37 -1.65 18.48
CA ARG A 170 -9.47 -2.76 18.78
C ARG A 170 -8.17 -2.68 17.97
N ALA A 171 -8.23 -2.25 16.71
CA ALA A 171 -7.04 -2.04 15.89
C ALA A 171 -6.13 -0.96 16.49
N GLY A 172 -6.73 0.15 16.93
CA GLY A 172 -6.02 1.22 17.64
C GLY A 172 -5.32 0.72 18.90
N LEU A 173 -6.01 -0.08 19.72
CA LEU A 173 -5.43 -0.67 20.94
C LEU A 173 -4.29 -1.66 20.65
N ALA A 174 -4.43 -2.52 19.63
CA ALA A 174 -3.36 -3.45 19.23
C ALA A 174 -2.12 -2.70 18.73
N MET A 175 -2.30 -1.63 17.96
CA MET A 175 -1.21 -0.77 17.51
C MET A 175 -0.56 -0.01 18.68
N GLN A 176 -1.36 0.51 19.61
CA GLN A 176 -0.86 1.15 20.82
C GLN A 176 -0.02 0.21 21.67
N LEU A 177 -0.46 -1.05 21.83
CA LEU A 177 0.32 -2.07 22.53
C LEU A 177 1.68 -2.27 21.86
N LYS A 178 1.72 -2.45 20.53
CA LYS A 178 2.97 -2.55 19.77
C LYS A 178 3.88 -1.35 20.05
N MET A 179 3.36 -0.13 19.95
CA MET A 179 4.16 1.09 20.16
C MET A 179 4.69 1.21 21.60
N THR A 180 3.93 0.72 22.59
CA THR A 180 4.31 0.75 24.00
C THR A 180 5.42 -0.25 24.32
N VAL A 181 5.34 -1.45 23.74
CA VAL A 181 6.40 -2.47 23.86
C VAL A 181 7.65 -2.05 23.08
N GLY A 182 7.46 -1.33 21.97
CA GLY A 182 8.51 -0.99 21.02
C GLY A 182 8.66 -2.04 19.94
N VAL A 183 9.42 -1.68 18.91
CA VAL A 183 9.95 -2.63 17.90
C VAL A 183 11.44 -2.81 18.18
N ALA A 184 11.94 -4.03 18.00
CA ALA A 184 13.34 -4.37 18.20
C ALA A 184 14.24 -3.79 17.09
#